data_AF-A0A4Q5AH25-F1
#
_entry.id   AF-A0A4Q5AH25-F1
#
_cell.length_a   1.000
_cell.length_b   1.000
_cell.length_c   1.000
_cell.angle_alpha   90.00
_cell.angle_beta   90.00
_cell.angle_gamma   90.00
#
_symmetry.space_group_name_H-M   'P 1'
#
loop_
_entity.id
_entity.type
_entity.pdbx_description
1 polymer ?
#
loop_
_entity_poly.entity_id
_entity_poly.type
_entity_poly.pdbx_seq_one_letter_code
_entity_poly.pdbx_strand_id
1 'polypeptide(L)'
;MYDTRRRSMCVVAFILVILSIYVMSACGAKAPKDISSATLSSTTGMAEKVAPSITARIEFLLDDAQQHPDSVSEQQQDILRRALDHDGVIPRGDYDAAWSRYQDCMVAKGYTKPVTEEFTGGLRSNVMHPYMEGSTKAQQSKFFEDDTSCRQLEYLYVDEIYRANLGNPNQYTDMDTAVVDCLRRKNLVGKQYTLTQFKQEDEQYNDVAVKNFATDRYDDSGEAASKFSFDLKDPATVTCFIANGKDYYFREDTSPIWNPLNTPTP
;
A
#
# COMPACT_ATOMS: atom_id res chain seq x y z
N MET A 1 -16.93 -42.87 -4.32
CA MET A 1 -17.70 -41.67 -4.67
C MET A 1 -17.36 -40.59 -3.66
N TYR A 2 -16.36 -39.77 -3.97
CA TYR A 2 -15.98 -38.61 -3.17
C TYR A 2 -16.57 -37.38 -3.87
N ASP A 3 -17.39 -36.63 -3.15
CA ASP A 3 -18.11 -35.46 -3.64
C ASP A 3 -17.26 -34.20 -3.37
N THR A 4 -16.68 -33.66 -4.43
CA THR A 4 -15.81 -32.49 -4.42
C THR A 4 -16.68 -31.23 -4.51
N ARG A 5 -17.11 -30.68 -3.37
CA ARG A 5 -17.76 -29.36 -3.34
C ARG A 5 -16.71 -28.25 -3.52
N ARG A 6 -16.60 -27.84 -4.78
CA ARG A 6 -15.97 -26.62 -5.31
C ARG A 6 -16.35 -25.40 -4.44
N ARG A 7 -15.37 -24.85 -3.71
CA ARG A 7 -15.49 -23.55 -3.02
C ARG A 7 -15.29 -22.45 -4.06
N SER A 8 -16.38 -21.80 -4.46
CA SER A 8 -16.32 -20.57 -5.27
C SER A 8 -16.03 -19.39 -4.34
N MET A 9 -14.78 -18.93 -4.29
CA MET A 9 -14.43 -17.64 -3.70
C MET A 9 -14.85 -16.53 -4.67
N CYS A 10 -15.86 -15.75 -4.30
CA CYS A 10 -16.20 -14.51 -4.98
C CYS A 10 -15.13 -13.45 -4.66
N VAL A 11 -14.24 -13.18 -5.62
CA VAL A 11 -13.32 -12.04 -5.56
C VAL A 11 -14.12 -10.77 -5.89
N VAL A 12 -14.31 -9.91 -4.90
CA VAL A 12 -14.85 -8.56 -5.10
C VAL A 12 -13.67 -7.65 -5.45
N ALA A 13 -13.67 -7.12 -6.67
CA ALA A 13 -12.68 -6.15 -7.14
C ALA A 13 -12.86 -4.82 -6.38
N PHE A 14 -11.85 -4.40 -5.63
CA PHE A 14 -11.80 -3.06 -5.04
C PHE A 14 -11.38 -2.06 -6.12
N ILE A 15 -12.29 -1.17 -6.48
CA ILE A 15 -12.04 -0.05 -7.38
C ILE A 15 -11.28 1.02 -6.57
N LEU A 16 -10.05 1.31 -6.98
CA LEU A 16 -9.29 2.47 -6.54
C LEU A 16 -10.06 3.74 -6.93
N VAL A 17 -10.52 4.51 -5.95
CA VAL A 17 -11.11 5.83 -6.17
C VAL A 17 -9.97 6.81 -6.45
N ILE A 18 -9.67 7.01 -7.74
CA ILE A 18 -8.79 8.10 -8.19
C ILE A 18 -9.58 9.40 -8.06
N LEU A 19 -9.21 10.23 -7.09
CA LEU A 19 -9.69 11.61 -6.93
C LEU A 19 -9.23 12.43 -8.14
N SER A 20 -10.07 12.44 -9.16
CA SER A 20 -9.88 13.20 -10.39
C SER A 20 -10.46 14.60 -10.18
N ILE A 21 -9.59 15.59 -9.96
CA ILE A 21 -9.98 17.00 -9.91
C ILE A 21 -10.35 17.43 -11.34
N TYR A 22 -11.65 17.38 -11.66
CA TYR A 22 -12.17 18.01 -12.87
C TYR A 22 -12.39 19.50 -12.61
N VAL A 23 -11.52 20.32 -13.21
CA VAL A 23 -11.73 21.75 -13.37
C VAL A 23 -12.91 21.95 -14.32
N MET A 24 -14.06 22.32 -13.77
CA MET A 24 -15.23 22.75 -14.54
C MET A 24 -15.00 24.15 -15.10
N SER A 25 -14.47 24.22 -16.33
CA SER A 25 -14.57 25.42 -17.17
C SER A 25 -15.74 25.25 -18.14
N ALA A 26 -16.81 25.99 -17.89
CA ALA A 26 -17.93 26.14 -18.81
C ALA A 26 -17.53 27.05 -19.99
N CYS A 27 -17.76 26.59 -21.23
CA CYS A 27 -18.39 27.34 -22.34
C CYS A 27 -18.35 26.55 -23.67
N GLY A 28 -19.54 26.32 -24.25
CA GLY A 28 -19.87 26.58 -25.66
C GLY A 28 -19.11 25.91 -26.83
N ALA A 29 -19.79 24.94 -27.45
CA ALA A 29 -19.94 24.71 -28.90
C ALA A 29 -18.74 24.23 -29.79
N LYS A 30 -18.97 23.04 -30.39
CA LYS A 30 -18.61 22.51 -31.73
C LYS A 30 -17.11 22.38 -32.12
N ALA A 31 -16.69 21.13 -32.32
CA ALA A 31 -15.48 20.70 -33.07
C ALA A 31 -15.64 20.91 -34.60
N PRO A 32 -14.66 20.59 -35.49
CA PRO A 32 -13.26 20.16 -35.30
C PRO A 32 -12.24 20.90 -36.21
N LYS A 33 -10.92 20.77 -35.96
CA LYS A 33 -9.86 20.66 -37.00
C LYS A 33 -8.46 20.38 -36.43
N ASP A 34 -7.77 19.48 -37.12
CA ASP A 34 -6.38 19.01 -37.06
C ASP A 34 -5.34 19.97 -36.46
N ILE A 35 -4.54 19.49 -35.49
CA ILE A 35 -3.15 19.94 -35.29
C ILE A 35 -2.27 18.74 -34.91
N SER A 36 -1.43 18.38 -35.88
CA SER A 36 -0.06 17.88 -35.83
C SER A 36 0.51 17.28 -34.54
N SER A 37 1.09 16.09 -34.73
CA SER A 37 2.18 15.52 -33.93
C SER A 37 3.20 16.57 -33.49
N ALA A 38 3.19 16.89 -32.20
CA ALA A 38 4.31 17.52 -31.54
C ALA A 38 5.18 16.41 -30.95
N THR A 39 6.31 16.18 -31.61
CA THR A 39 7.49 15.48 -31.10
C THR A 39 7.82 15.98 -29.69
N LEU A 40 7.56 15.19 -28.66
CA LEU A 40 8.22 15.39 -27.37
C LEU A 40 9.66 14.87 -27.52
N SER A 41 10.56 15.81 -27.81
CA SER A 41 11.99 15.57 -27.68
C SER A 41 12.30 15.13 -26.26
N SER A 42 13.07 14.05 -26.17
CA SER A 42 13.69 13.52 -24.97
C SER A 42 14.45 14.62 -24.20
N THR A 43 13.81 15.13 -23.17
CA THR A 43 14.48 15.68 -21.99
C THR A 43 14.53 14.56 -20.97
N THR A 44 15.69 14.34 -20.38
CA THR A 44 16.01 13.29 -19.40
C THR A 44 14.90 13.21 -18.34
N GLY A 45 14.00 12.23 -18.50
CA GLY A 45 12.74 12.14 -17.75
C GLY A 45 13.00 11.89 -16.27
N MET A 46 12.96 12.93 -15.46
CA MET A 46 12.86 12.77 -14.02
C MET A 46 11.54 12.05 -13.74
N ALA A 47 11.59 10.95 -12.99
CA ALA A 47 10.39 10.25 -12.57
C ALA A 47 9.50 11.21 -11.76
N GLU A 48 8.19 11.12 -11.98
CA GLU A 48 7.20 11.94 -11.31
C GLU A 48 7.18 11.66 -9.79
N LYS A 49 6.96 12.72 -9.01
CA LYS A 49 7.01 12.66 -7.55
C LYS A 49 5.77 13.30 -6.93
N VAL A 50 5.25 12.69 -5.86
CA VAL A 50 4.12 13.22 -5.07
C VAL A 50 4.49 14.46 -4.26
N ALA A 51 5.77 14.60 -3.94
CA ALA A 51 6.35 15.73 -3.22
C ALA A 51 7.84 15.85 -3.55
N PRO A 52 8.45 17.03 -3.40
CA PRO A 52 9.89 17.19 -3.63
C PRO A 52 10.76 16.49 -2.57
N SER A 53 10.23 16.26 -1.36
CA SER A 53 10.90 15.58 -0.24
C SER A 53 9.88 15.01 0.75
N ILE A 54 10.34 14.18 1.69
CA ILE A 54 9.50 13.69 2.80
C ILE A 54 8.99 14.86 3.65
N THR A 55 9.85 15.82 4.01
CA THR A 55 9.46 17.00 4.79
C THR A 55 8.35 17.79 4.11
N ALA A 56 8.46 18.03 2.80
CA ALA A 56 7.41 18.72 2.03
C ALA A 56 6.11 17.90 1.98
N ARG A 57 6.20 16.57 1.98
CA ARG A 57 5.03 15.71 2.08
C ARG A 57 4.37 15.82 3.46
N ILE A 58 5.16 15.83 4.54
CA ILE A 58 4.65 16.01 5.90
C ILE A 58 3.95 17.36 6.06
N GLU A 59 4.54 18.44 5.54
CA GLU A 59 3.91 19.78 5.54
C GLU A 59 2.56 19.75 4.82
N PHE A 60 2.49 19.12 3.64
CA PHE A 60 1.23 18.93 2.92
C PHE A 60 0.17 18.16 3.74
N LEU A 61 0.57 17.08 4.44
CA LEU A 61 -0.34 16.30 5.27
C LEU A 61 -0.85 17.10 6.48
N LEU A 62 -0.01 17.94 7.07
CA LEU A 62 -0.42 18.84 8.16
C LEU A 62 -1.39 19.92 7.67
N ASP A 63 -1.15 20.50 6.50
CA ASP A 63 -2.05 21.46 5.87
C ASP A 63 -3.42 20.83 5.54
N ASP A 64 -3.43 19.58 5.04
CA ASP A 64 -4.65 18.82 4.78
C ASP A 64 -5.45 18.56 6.07
N ALA A 65 -4.78 18.13 7.14
CA ALA A 65 -5.40 17.94 8.45
C ALA A 65 -5.99 19.25 9.02
N GLN A 66 -5.35 20.39 8.75
CA GLN A 66 -5.87 21.70 9.15
C GLN A 66 -7.12 22.11 8.35
N GLN A 67 -7.18 21.77 7.07
CA GLN A 67 -8.33 22.05 6.20
C GLN A 67 -9.53 21.14 6.48
N HIS A 68 -9.26 19.95 7.02
CA HIS A 68 -10.26 18.96 7.38
C HIS A 68 -10.19 18.63 8.88
N PRO A 69 -10.62 19.55 9.77
CA PRO A 69 -10.68 19.28 11.19
C PRO A 69 -11.42 17.97 11.48
N ASP A 70 -10.94 17.23 12.49
CA ASP A 70 -11.46 15.93 12.92
C ASP A 70 -11.24 14.76 11.95
N SER A 71 -10.65 14.97 10.77
CA SER A 71 -10.29 13.87 9.85
C SER A 71 -9.06 13.08 10.32
N VAL A 72 -8.17 13.71 11.08
CA VAL A 72 -6.88 13.18 11.52
C VAL A 72 -6.63 13.61 12.96
N SER A 73 -6.26 12.66 13.84
CA SER A 73 -6.06 12.90 15.26
C SER A 73 -4.89 13.85 15.53
N GLU A 74 -4.99 14.62 16.61
CA GLU A 74 -3.91 15.50 17.07
C GLU A 74 -2.62 14.70 17.33
N GLN A 75 -2.74 13.45 17.77
CA GLN A 75 -1.61 12.55 18.00
C GLN A 75 -0.86 12.20 16.71
N GLN A 76 -1.56 11.98 15.58
CA GLN A 76 -0.88 11.82 14.29
C GLN A 76 -0.19 13.12 13.87
N GLN A 77 -0.87 14.26 14.00
CA GLN A 77 -0.28 15.56 13.66
C GLN A 77 0.97 15.87 14.51
N ASP A 78 0.97 15.52 15.79
CA ASP A 78 2.12 15.71 16.67
C ASP A 78 3.31 14.81 16.30
N ILE A 79 3.06 13.56 15.87
CA ILE A 79 4.11 12.69 15.32
C ILE A 79 4.72 13.35 14.08
N LEU A 80 3.88 13.85 13.17
CA LEU A 80 4.33 14.53 11.96
C LEU A 80 5.15 15.79 12.26
N ARG A 81 4.71 16.63 13.21
CA ARG A 81 5.47 17.81 13.66
C ARG A 81 6.83 17.42 14.22
N ARG A 82 6.91 16.40 15.08
CA ARG A 82 8.20 15.88 15.57
C ARG A 82 9.06 15.32 14.45
N ALA A 83 8.47 14.68 13.46
CA ALA A 83 9.22 14.17 12.30
C ALA A 83 9.86 15.32 11.50
N LEU A 84 9.21 16.49 11.39
CA LEU A 84 9.82 17.68 10.77
C LEU A 84 11.09 18.13 11.51
N ASP A 85 11.12 18.03 12.84
CA ASP A 85 12.31 18.32 13.66
C ASP A 85 13.43 17.26 13.52
N HIS A 86 13.14 16.15 12.82
CA HIS A 86 14.02 14.99 12.65
C HIS A 86 14.13 14.55 11.18
N ASP A 87 14.30 15.50 10.26
CA ASP A 87 14.53 15.27 8.83
C ASP A 87 13.42 14.44 8.14
N GLY A 88 12.20 14.51 8.66
CA GLY A 88 11.04 13.77 8.18
C GLY A 88 11.02 12.30 8.59
N VAL A 89 11.85 11.87 9.56
CA VAL A 89 11.92 10.49 10.02
C VAL A 89 10.88 10.22 11.10
N ILE A 90 10.05 9.20 10.90
CA ILE A 90 9.16 8.65 11.93
C ILE A 90 9.87 7.50 12.65
N PRO A 91 10.10 7.61 13.98
CA PRO A 91 10.62 6.49 14.76
C PRO A 91 9.62 5.34 14.81
N ARG A 92 10.10 4.09 14.85
CA ARG A 92 9.24 2.90 14.97
C ARG A 92 8.25 2.97 16.14
N GLY A 93 8.67 3.54 17.27
CA GLY A 93 7.78 3.69 18.44
C GLY A 93 6.55 4.55 18.15
N ASP A 94 6.69 5.62 17.36
CA ASP A 94 5.56 6.47 16.96
C ASP A 94 4.65 5.74 15.96
N TYR A 95 5.24 4.97 15.04
CA TYR A 95 4.51 4.10 14.12
C TYR A 95 3.69 3.02 14.83
N ASP A 96 4.30 2.30 15.78
CA ASP A 96 3.63 1.28 16.58
C ASP A 96 2.53 1.89 17.47
N ALA A 97 2.75 3.09 18.01
CA ALA A 97 1.75 3.81 18.79
C ALA A 97 0.54 4.22 17.93
N ALA A 98 0.76 4.67 16.68
CA ALA A 98 -0.31 4.98 15.74
C ALA A 98 -1.13 3.73 15.38
N TRP A 99 -0.46 2.59 15.13
CA TRP A 99 -1.15 1.32 14.90
C TRP A 99 -2.00 0.91 16.11
N SER A 100 -1.47 1.02 17.32
CA SER A 100 -2.22 0.71 18.55
C SER A 100 -3.48 1.58 18.69
N ARG A 101 -3.40 2.88 18.38
CA ARG A 101 -4.57 3.77 18.44
C ARG A 101 -5.63 3.39 17.40
N TYR A 102 -5.22 3.03 16.19
CA TYR A 102 -6.14 2.47 15.19
C TYR A 102 -6.83 1.20 15.72
N GLN A 103 -6.09 0.28 16.34
CA GLN A 103 -6.67 -0.93 16.93
C GLN A 103 -7.69 -0.59 18.03
N ASP A 104 -7.37 0.36 18.90
CA ASP A 104 -8.25 0.80 19.98
C ASP A 104 -9.49 1.51 19.45
N CYS A 105 -9.39 2.28 18.36
CA CYS A 105 -10.52 2.87 17.66
C CYS A 105 -11.49 1.81 17.13
N MET A 106 -10.97 0.74 16.52
CA MET A 106 -11.80 -0.39 16.05
C MET A 106 -12.47 -1.12 17.22
N VAL A 107 -11.75 -1.33 18.33
CA VAL A 107 -12.32 -1.93 19.54
C VAL A 107 -13.42 -1.07 20.15
N ALA A 108 -13.23 0.25 20.20
CA ALA A 108 -14.24 1.19 20.71
C ALA A 108 -15.53 1.17 19.86
N LYS A 109 -15.43 0.84 18.57
CA LYS A 109 -16.57 0.65 17.66
C LYS A 109 -17.22 -0.74 17.74
N GLY A 110 -16.70 -1.62 18.61
CA GLY A 110 -17.25 -2.95 18.88
C GLY A 110 -16.64 -4.09 18.05
N TYR A 111 -15.50 -3.86 17.38
CA TYR A 111 -14.78 -4.90 16.65
C TYR A 111 -13.70 -5.55 17.50
N THR A 112 -13.21 -6.72 17.09
CA THR A 112 -11.97 -7.27 17.65
C THR A 112 -10.75 -6.47 17.18
N LYS A 113 -9.60 -6.62 17.87
CA LYS A 113 -8.38 -5.93 17.47
C LYS A 113 -7.94 -6.33 16.05
N PRO A 114 -7.76 -5.36 15.13
CA PRO A 114 -7.15 -5.57 13.82
C PRO A 114 -5.84 -6.34 13.90
N VAL A 115 -5.63 -7.31 13.01
CA VAL A 115 -4.36 -8.03 12.85
C VAL A 115 -3.93 -7.98 11.38
N THR A 116 -2.63 -7.92 11.16
CA THR A 116 -2.00 -7.90 9.84
C THR A 116 -0.61 -8.52 9.94
N GLU A 117 -0.05 -8.94 8.81
CA GLU A 117 1.32 -9.41 8.73
C GLU A 117 2.29 -8.30 9.14
N GLU A 118 3.33 -8.63 9.90
CA GLU A 118 4.39 -7.69 10.28
C GLU A 118 5.72 -8.16 9.67
N PHE A 119 6.34 -7.27 8.90
CA PHE A 119 7.60 -7.50 8.22
C PHE A 119 8.77 -6.83 8.95
N THR A 120 9.98 -7.04 8.42
CA THR A 120 11.21 -6.42 8.89
C THR A 120 11.05 -4.92 9.15
N GLY A 121 11.58 -4.46 10.29
CA GLY A 121 11.43 -3.06 10.72
C GLY A 121 10.06 -2.74 11.32
N GLY A 122 9.24 -3.75 11.60
CA GLY A 122 7.90 -3.60 12.15
C GLY A 122 6.86 -3.15 11.12
N LEU A 123 7.23 -3.11 9.84
CA LEU A 123 6.38 -2.60 8.77
C LEU A 123 5.19 -3.54 8.58
N ARG A 124 3.97 -3.01 8.62
CA ARG A 124 2.75 -3.81 8.56
C ARG A 124 2.27 -3.98 7.12
N SER A 125 1.62 -5.09 6.79
CA SER A 125 0.98 -5.21 5.47
C SER A 125 -0.16 -4.20 5.35
N ASN A 126 -0.26 -3.55 4.18
CA ASN A 126 -1.45 -2.76 3.83
C ASN A 126 -2.66 -3.63 3.53
N VAL A 127 -2.44 -4.92 3.29
CA VAL A 127 -3.49 -5.90 3.02
C VAL A 127 -3.96 -6.51 4.32
N MET A 128 -5.22 -6.29 4.65
CA MET A 128 -5.91 -7.03 5.72
C MET A 128 -6.78 -8.15 5.14
N HIS A 129 -6.96 -9.20 5.93
CA HIS A 129 -7.84 -10.33 5.60
C HIS A 129 -8.99 -10.46 6.61
N PRO A 130 -9.98 -9.54 6.58
CA PRO A 130 -11.16 -9.66 7.42
C PRO A 130 -12.03 -10.84 6.97
N TYR A 131 -12.22 -11.81 7.85
CA TYR A 131 -13.16 -12.90 7.70
C TYR A 131 -14.54 -12.46 8.20
N MET A 132 -15.44 -12.25 7.25
CA MET A 132 -16.79 -11.72 7.46
C MET A 132 -17.88 -12.68 6.98
N GLU A 133 -17.57 -13.98 6.86
CA GLU A 133 -18.56 -14.99 6.43
C GLU A 133 -19.77 -14.98 7.37
N GLY A 134 -20.97 -15.08 6.80
CA GLY A 134 -22.22 -14.98 7.56
C GLY A 134 -22.68 -13.55 7.90
N SER A 135 -21.86 -12.52 7.62
CA SER A 135 -22.23 -11.12 7.85
C SER A 135 -23.15 -10.58 6.76
N THR A 136 -24.13 -9.76 7.12
CA THR A 136 -24.98 -9.04 6.18
C THR A 136 -24.20 -7.97 5.40
N LYS A 137 -24.71 -7.55 4.23
CA LYS A 137 -24.13 -6.44 3.45
C LYS A 137 -24.04 -5.14 4.25
N ALA A 138 -25.02 -4.88 5.12
CA ALA A 138 -25.03 -3.70 5.98
C ALA A 138 -23.90 -3.76 7.02
N GLN A 139 -23.68 -4.92 7.64
CA GLN A 139 -22.54 -5.11 8.57
C GLN A 139 -21.20 -4.96 7.87
N GLN A 140 -21.06 -5.51 6.66
CA GLN A 140 -19.84 -5.37 5.86
C GLN A 140 -19.58 -3.91 5.49
N SER A 141 -20.60 -3.19 4.99
CA SER A 141 -20.46 -1.77 4.60
C SER A 141 -20.07 -0.92 5.82
N LYS A 142 -20.78 -1.10 6.94
CA LYS A 142 -20.45 -0.41 8.20
C LYS A 142 -19.03 -0.70 8.67
N PHE A 143 -18.58 -1.95 8.59
CA PHE A 143 -17.22 -2.33 8.94
C PHE A 143 -16.17 -1.59 8.09
N PHE A 144 -16.35 -1.53 6.77
CA PHE A 144 -15.40 -0.82 5.91
C PHE A 144 -15.40 0.70 6.13
N GLU A 145 -16.57 1.29 6.39
CA GLU A 145 -16.68 2.70 6.77
C GLU A 145 -15.95 2.97 8.08
N ASP A 146 -16.17 2.13 9.09
CA ASP A 146 -15.53 2.25 10.40
C ASP A 146 -14.01 2.01 10.34
N ASP A 147 -13.56 1.00 9.59
CA ASP A 147 -12.14 0.72 9.37
C ASP A 147 -11.44 1.89 8.67
N THR A 148 -12.03 2.39 7.57
CA THR A 148 -11.50 3.54 6.83
C THR A 148 -11.41 4.77 7.74
N SER A 149 -12.48 5.04 8.50
CA SER A 149 -12.53 6.16 9.44
C SER A 149 -11.47 6.05 10.54
N CYS A 150 -11.32 4.88 11.17
CA CYS A 150 -10.31 4.69 12.22
C CYS A 150 -8.88 4.76 11.67
N ARG A 151 -8.64 4.21 10.48
CA ARG A 151 -7.32 4.30 9.82
C ARG A 151 -6.95 5.73 9.51
N GLN A 152 -7.86 6.47 8.87
CA GLN A 152 -7.66 7.88 8.54
C GLN A 152 -7.41 8.70 9.81
N LEU A 153 -8.24 8.49 10.84
CA LEU A 153 -8.16 9.21 12.08
C LEU A 153 -6.85 8.95 12.84
N GLU A 154 -6.36 7.71 12.90
CA GLU A 154 -5.29 7.36 13.85
C GLU A 154 -3.97 6.89 13.25
N TYR A 155 -3.90 6.52 11.96
CA TYR A 155 -2.78 5.74 11.44
C TYR A 155 -2.22 6.14 10.07
N LEU A 156 -3.06 6.49 9.09
CA LEU A 156 -2.63 6.50 7.67
C LEU A 156 -1.49 7.48 7.36
N TYR A 157 -1.49 8.69 7.93
CA TYR A 157 -0.43 9.65 7.63
C TYR A 157 0.92 9.22 8.22
N VAL A 158 0.89 8.63 9.42
CA VAL A 158 2.10 8.08 10.06
C VAL A 158 2.62 6.88 9.25
N ASP A 159 1.74 5.99 8.80
CA ASP A 159 2.11 4.83 7.97
C ASP A 159 2.70 5.24 6.63
N GLU A 160 2.10 6.22 5.95
CA GLU A 160 2.59 6.74 4.67
C GLU A 160 4.04 7.22 4.78
N ILE A 161 4.33 8.05 5.78
CA ILE A 161 5.66 8.64 5.96
C ILE A 161 6.66 7.59 6.46
N TYR A 162 6.25 6.69 7.35
CA TYR A 162 7.11 5.60 7.83
C TYR A 162 7.54 4.67 6.67
N ARG A 163 6.60 4.29 5.80
CA ARG A 163 6.90 3.55 4.56
C ARG A 163 7.84 4.33 3.65
N ALA A 164 7.57 5.62 3.45
CA ALA A 164 8.43 6.48 2.65
C ALA A 164 9.87 6.53 3.21
N ASN A 165 10.06 6.63 4.53
CA ASN A 165 11.39 6.60 5.15
C ASN A 165 12.17 5.32 4.78
N LEU A 166 11.48 4.18 4.71
CA LEU A 166 12.10 2.87 4.44
C LEU A 166 12.31 2.58 2.96
N GLY A 167 11.32 2.89 2.11
CA GLY A 167 11.26 2.44 0.72
C GLY A 167 11.22 3.54 -0.33
N ASN A 168 10.62 4.70 -0.05
CA ASN A 168 10.38 5.75 -1.04
C ASN A 168 10.69 7.18 -0.54
N PRO A 169 11.92 7.48 -0.08
CA PRO A 169 12.26 8.79 0.43
C PRO A 169 12.32 9.85 -0.66
N ASN A 170 12.44 9.42 -1.92
CA ASN A 170 12.41 10.26 -3.09
C ASN A 170 10.99 10.61 -3.55
N GLN A 171 9.95 10.05 -2.90
CA GLN A 171 8.53 10.39 -3.12
C GLN A 171 8.03 10.11 -4.54
N TYR A 172 8.51 9.04 -5.19
CA TYR A 172 8.04 8.65 -6.52
C TYR A 172 6.56 8.30 -6.52
N THR A 173 5.83 8.71 -7.56
CA THR A 173 4.43 8.30 -7.80
C THR A 173 4.34 6.88 -8.33
N ASP A 174 5.30 6.48 -9.17
CA ASP A 174 5.42 5.12 -9.70
C ASP A 174 6.10 4.21 -8.67
N MET A 175 5.32 3.31 -8.06
CA MET A 175 5.81 2.41 -7.02
C MET A 175 6.87 1.43 -7.54
N ASP A 176 6.83 1.05 -8.82
CA ASP A 176 7.89 0.20 -9.42
C ASP A 176 9.22 0.96 -9.48
N THR A 177 9.17 2.24 -9.86
CA THR A 177 10.35 3.13 -9.80
C THR A 177 10.88 3.24 -8.36
N ALA A 178 10.00 3.37 -7.36
CA ALA A 178 10.40 3.41 -5.96
C ALA A 178 11.04 2.11 -5.47
N VAL A 179 10.51 0.94 -5.88
CA VAL A 179 11.14 -0.36 -5.60
C VAL A 179 12.54 -0.43 -6.20
N VAL A 180 12.69 -0.11 -7.49
CA VAL A 180 14.00 -0.14 -8.15
C VAL A 180 15.01 0.79 -7.49
N ASP A 181 14.60 2.02 -7.14
CA ASP A 181 15.45 2.94 -6.39
C ASP A 181 15.83 2.36 -5.02
N CYS A 182 14.88 1.81 -4.28
CA CYS A 182 15.14 1.18 -2.98
C CYS A 182 16.15 0.03 -3.09
N LEU A 183 15.96 -0.89 -4.04
CA LEU A 183 16.85 -2.02 -4.27
C LEU A 183 18.28 -1.55 -4.58
N ARG A 184 18.42 -0.53 -5.44
CA ARG A 184 19.71 0.07 -5.77
C ARG A 184 20.37 0.74 -4.56
N ARG A 185 19.62 1.55 -3.80
CA ARG A 185 20.14 2.26 -2.61
C ARG A 185 20.61 1.28 -1.53
N LYS A 186 19.98 0.11 -1.43
CA LYS A 186 20.36 -0.97 -0.49
C LYS A 186 21.39 -1.94 -1.05
N ASN A 187 21.89 -1.72 -2.28
CA ASN A 187 22.85 -2.59 -2.98
C ASN A 187 22.38 -4.04 -3.18
N LEU A 188 21.07 -4.24 -3.27
CA LEU A 188 20.45 -5.55 -3.54
C LEU A 188 20.50 -5.91 -5.03
N VAL A 189 20.65 -4.89 -5.88
CA VAL A 189 20.84 -5.00 -7.32
C VAL A 189 21.98 -4.08 -7.77
N GLY A 190 22.54 -4.34 -8.96
CA GLY A 190 23.53 -3.46 -9.55
C GLY A 190 22.97 -2.09 -9.91
N LYS A 191 23.82 -1.04 -9.91
CA LYS A 191 23.42 0.34 -10.27
C LYS A 191 22.76 0.46 -11.66
N GLN A 192 23.07 -0.48 -12.56
CA GLN A 192 22.54 -0.52 -13.92
C GLN A 192 21.16 -1.21 -14.01
N TYR A 193 20.67 -1.85 -12.95
CA TYR A 193 19.40 -2.57 -12.93
C TYR A 193 18.23 -1.61 -13.18
N THR A 194 17.47 -1.75 -14.27
CA THR A 194 16.52 -0.71 -14.72
C THR A 194 15.06 -1.01 -14.36
N LEU A 195 14.21 0.01 -14.43
CA LEU A 195 12.75 -0.16 -14.36
C LEU A 195 12.23 -1.12 -15.44
N THR A 196 12.78 -1.04 -16.66
CA THR A 196 12.41 -1.96 -17.74
C THR A 196 12.74 -3.40 -17.40
N GLN A 197 13.93 -3.64 -16.83
CA GLN A 197 14.32 -4.97 -16.38
C GLN A 197 13.40 -5.46 -15.25
N PHE A 198 13.11 -4.60 -14.27
CA PHE A 198 12.17 -4.92 -13.20
C PHE A 198 10.80 -5.33 -13.72
N LYS A 199 10.22 -4.56 -14.64
CA LYS A 199 8.91 -4.87 -15.22
C LYS A 199 8.92 -6.19 -16.01
N GLN A 200 9.99 -6.47 -16.73
CA GLN A 200 10.16 -7.76 -17.42
C GLN A 200 10.25 -8.94 -16.46
N GLU A 201 11.00 -8.80 -15.36
CA GLU A 201 11.10 -9.84 -14.33
C GLU A 201 9.77 -10.01 -13.58
N ASP A 202 9.05 -8.91 -13.32
CA ASP A 202 7.73 -8.92 -12.70
C ASP A 202 6.67 -9.58 -13.58
N GLU A 203 6.66 -9.29 -14.89
CA GLU A 203 5.79 -9.98 -15.85
C GLU A 203 6.06 -11.49 -15.85
N GLN A 204 7.33 -11.91 -15.84
CA GLN A 204 7.71 -13.32 -15.76
C GLN A 204 7.29 -13.97 -14.43
N TYR A 205 7.45 -13.25 -13.31
CA TYR A 205 6.96 -13.67 -12.00
C TYR A 205 5.45 -13.95 -12.08
N ASN A 206 4.68 -12.98 -12.58
CA ASN A 206 3.22 -13.06 -12.64
C ASN A 206 2.73 -14.19 -13.56
N ASP A 207 3.42 -14.44 -14.68
CA ASP A 207 3.13 -15.54 -15.59
C ASP A 207 3.24 -16.93 -14.90
N VAL A 208 4.15 -17.07 -13.94
CA VAL A 208 4.27 -18.29 -13.13
C VAL A 208 3.28 -18.28 -11.98
N ALA A 209 3.19 -17.18 -11.24
CA ALA A 209 2.31 -17.04 -10.09
C ALA A 209 0.85 -17.34 -10.45
N VAL A 210 0.34 -16.80 -11.56
CA VAL A 210 -1.03 -17.05 -12.03
C VAL A 210 -1.28 -18.53 -12.34
N LYS A 211 -0.30 -19.23 -12.93
CA LYS A 211 -0.40 -20.68 -13.20
C LYS A 211 -0.40 -21.49 -11.90
N ASN A 212 0.45 -21.10 -10.96
CA ASN A 212 0.55 -21.70 -9.63
C ASN A 212 -0.79 -21.56 -8.88
N PHE A 213 -1.36 -20.35 -8.84
CA PHE A 213 -2.70 -20.08 -8.28
C PHE A 213 -3.80 -20.93 -8.91
N ALA A 214 -3.76 -21.17 -10.23
CA ALA A 214 -4.75 -22.00 -10.92
C ALA A 214 -4.65 -23.50 -10.57
N THR A 215 -3.59 -23.93 -9.88
CA THR A 215 -3.30 -25.35 -9.58
C THR A 215 -3.20 -25.67 -8.09
N ASP A 216 -3.65 -24.77 -7.20
CA ASP A 216 -3.50 -24.86 -5.73
C ASP A 216 -2.04 -25.08 -5.28
N ARG A 217 -1.07 -24.71 -6.13
CA ARG A 217 0.33 -24.60 -5.73
C ARG A 217 0.54 -23.14 -5.38
N TYR A 218 0.69 -22.84 -4.10
CA TYR A 218 1.36 -21.60 -3.73
C TYR A 218 2.82 -21.67 -4.24
N ASP A 219 3.61 -20.60 -4.28
CA ASP A 219 5.00 -20.64 -4.80
C ASP A 219 5.98 -21.41 -3.89
N ASP A 220 5.56 -22.59 -3.42
CA ASP A 220 6.29 -23.51 -2.55
C ASP A 220 7.60 -23.98 -3.21
N SER A 221 7.64 -24.02 -4.55
CA SER A 221 8.83 -24.34 -5.32
C SER A 221 9.81 -23.16 -5.45
N GLY A 222 9.38 -21.93 -5.17
CA GLY A 222 10.14 -20.70 -5.41
C GLY A 222 10.35 -20.40 -6.90
N GLU A 223 9.58 -20.99 -7.80
CA GLU A 223 9.73 -20.82 -9.25
C GLU A 223 9.32 -19.41 -9.70
N ALA A 224 8.27 -18.84 -9.09
CA ALA A 224 7.90 -17.46 -9.40
C ALA A 224 8.96 -16.51 -8.85
N ALA A 225 9.35 -16.68 -7.58
CA ALA A 225 10.41 -15.88 -6.96
C ALA A 225 11.74 -15.92 -7.75
N SER A 226 12.08 -17.04 -8.38
CA SER A 226 13.31 -17.19 -9.18
C SER A 226 13.32 -16.39 -10.50
N LYS A 227 12.24 -15.67 -10.85
CA LYS A 227 12.20 -14.82 -12.06
C LYS A 227 12.86 -13.47 -11.83
N PHE A 228 12.96 -13.03 -10.60
CA PHE A 228 13.78 -11.88 -10.25
C PHE A 228 15.27 -12.25 -10.29
N SER A 229 16.09 -11.30 -10.75
CA SER A 229 17.55 -11.47 -10.76
C SER A 229 18.21 -11.22 -9.40
N PHE A 230 17.40 -11.01 -8.36
CA PHE A 230 17.81 -10.78 -6.98
C PHE A 230 17.01 -11.70 -6.04
N ASP A 231 17.49 -11.84 -4.80
CA ASP A 231 16.78 -12.63 -3.80
C ASP A 231 15.53 -11.88 -3.32
N LEU A 232 14.37 -12.37 -3.75
CA LEU A 232 13.07 -11.83 -3.34
C LEU A 232 12.82 -12.00 -1.84
N LYS A 233 13.41 -13.04 -1.21
CA LYS A 233 13.22 -13.35 0.21
C LYS A 233 14.19 -12.62 1.14
N ASP A 234 15.16 -11.89 0.59
CA ASP A 234 16.05 -11.05 1.39
C ASP A 234 15.22 -10.02 2.19
N PRO A 235 15.41 -9.89 3.52
CA PRO A 235 14.60 -9.00 4.35
C PRO A 235 14.58 -7.53 3.89
N ALA A 236 15.67 -7.06 3.28
CA ALA A 236 15.77 -5.71 2.74
C ALA A 236 15.06 -5.58 1.38
N THR A 237 15.07 -6.63 0.55
CA THR A 237 14.21 -6.73 -0.64
C THR A 237 12.73 -6.68 -0.25
N VAL A 238 12.31 -7.49 0.72
CA VAL A 238 10.94 -7.48 1.25
C VAL A 238 10.56 -6.06 1.68
N THR A 239 11.40 -5.41 2.47
CA THR A 239 11.17 -4.02 2.90
C THR A 239 10.92 -3.07 1.72
N CYS A 240 11.71 -3.18 0.63
CA CYS A 240 11.53 -2.34 -0.55
C CYS A 240 10.17 -2.54 -1.22
N PHE A 241 9.65 -3.77 -1.26
CA PHE A 241 8.36 -4.05 -1.88
C PHE A 241 7.19 -3.64 -0.96
N ILE A 242 7.21 -4.07 0.31
CA ILE A 242 6.13 -3.78 1.28
C ILE A 242 5.96 -2.26 1.49
N ALA A 243 7.07 -1.52 1.57
CA ALA A 243 7.02 -0.06 1.72
C ALA A 243 6.42 0.66 0.50
N ASN A 244 6.33 -0.03 -0.64
CA ASN A 244 5.80 0.49 -1.89
C ASN A 244 4.51 -0.23 -2.33
N GLY A 245 3.77 -0.82 -1.37
CA GLY A 245 2.44 -1.40 -1.62
C GLY A 245 2.43 -2.70 -2.42
N LYS A 246 3.57 -3.39 -2.48
CA LYS A 246 3.72 -4.69 -3.14
C LYS A 246 3.70 -5.84 -2.14
N ASP A 247 2.72 -5.82 -1.23
CA ASP A 247 2.57 -6.85 -0.19
C ASP A 247 2.18 -8.22 -0.76
N TYR A 248 1.52 -8.25 -1.92
CA TYR A 248 0.98 -9.46 -2.53
C TYR A 248 2.02 -10.51 -2.95
N TYR A 249 3.31 -10.14 -3.09
CA TYR A 249 4.39 -11.11 -3.36
C TYR A 249 4.75 -11.95 -2.13
N PHE A 250 4.45 -11.46 -0.94
CA PHE A 250 4.84 -12.07 0.34
C PHE A 250 3.65 -12.53 1.15
N ARG A 251 2.48 -12.55 0.54
CA ARG A 251 1.36 -13.23 1.17
C ARG A 251 1.79 -14.67 1.39
N GLU A 252 1.42 -15.23 2.51
CA GLU A 252 1.58 -16.66 2.79
C GLU A 252 0.22 -17.21 3.20
N ASP A 253 0.00 -18.53 3.06
CA ASP A 253 -1.21 -19.17 3.58
C ASP A 253 -1.36 -19.02 5.11
N THR A 254 -0.28 -18.64 5.78
CA THR A 254 -0.15 -18.32 7.21
C THR A 254 -0.52 -16.87 7.56
N SER A 255 -0.80 -16.01 6.56
CA SER A 255 -1.10 -14.60 6.80
C SER A 255 -2.26 -14.45 7.80
N PRO A 256 -2.17 -13.56 8.80
CA PRO A 256 -3.18 -13.40 9.83
C PRO A 256 -4.58 -13.13 9.25
N ILE A 257 -5.54 -13.98 9.61
CA ILE A 257 -6.96 -13.75 9.35
C ILE A 257 -7.55 -12.96 10.51
N TRP A 258 -8.16 -11.81 10.21
CA TRP A 258 -8.85 -10.99 11.21
C TRP A 258 -10.31 -11.38 11.29
N ASN A 259 -10.83 -11.69 12.48
CA ASN A 259 -12.25 -11.96 12.70
C ASN A 259 -12.91 -10.76 13.42
N PRO A 260 -13.30 -9.69 12.70
CA PRO A 260 -13.71 -8.42 13.29
C PRO A 260 -15.00 -8.51 14.13
N LEU A 261 -15.91 -9.43 13.80
CA LEU A 261 -17.22 -9.54 14.45
C LEU A 261 -17.33 -10.65 15.50
N ASN A 262 -16.28 -11.46 15.68
CA ASN A 262 -16.30 -12.53 16.67
C ASN A 262 -16.03 -11.97 18.07
N THR A 263 -17.07 -11.65 18.83
CA THR A 263 -16.99 -11.83 20.28
C THR A 263 -16.72 -13.31 20.57
N PRO A 264 -15.85 -13.66 21.53
CA PRO A 264 -15.73 -15.04 21.98
C PRO A 264 -17.13 -15.55 22.32
N THR A 265 -17.52 -16.69 21.75
CA THR A 265 -18.67 -17.43 22.25
C THR A 265 -18.42 -17.66 23.75
N PRO A 266 -19.35 -17.30 24.66
CA PRO A 266 -19.16 -17.51 26.09
C PRO A 266 -18.90 -18.97 26.45
#